data_AF-A0A2M9YKC2-F1
#
_entry.id   AF-A0A2M9YKC2-F1
#
_cell.length_a   1.000
_cell.length_b   1.000
_cell.length_c   1.000
_cell.angle_alpha   90.00
_cell.angle_beta   90.00
_cell.angle_gamma   90.00
#
_symmetry.space_group_name_H-M   'P 1'
#
loop_
_entity.id
_entity.type
_entity.pdbx_description
1 polymer ?
#
loop_
_entity_poly.entity_id
_entity_poly.type
_entity_poly.pdbx_seq_one_letter_code
_entity_poly.pdbx_strand_id
1 'polypeptide(L)'
;MFLVNFENEREISLPEQSSPQSLLEISLANGIPHTHACGGNARCSTCRVLVLENSSNLSKPEQKEKDLSQKKGFPEAVRLACQAKVLGDVRVRRIVLDDEDYNLTIPGSAEISGEEKEIAILFSDIRDFTSFSESHLPYDVIHILNRYFYKMGDIVLKHGGKIDKYIGDGLMALFGTEGGSPEEVCIGALRAAKEMELELYSLNEYLKSHFHISFRIGVGLHYGNCILGQLGHPANMSFTAIGDSVNMASRIESKTKKAGATVLISESFYEQVKGRVRKGRIFSTKLKGKTGDYKLYEIQEILKKASLNIWEEARNYLRKIILVRETGSWLKLVYHLACLFDENENWLGLGAAAGFQDFRSLPENQDILTNLDRLIEAKENFFQKNGTSYSLADYLALAGAVALEKSGGPRIAIEPGRTDKSFASVKQILPLGMLTQKDQLPCLGKMNLNVKDLVTISGARTIGWLGGESFTANPYYFDNSYFHVLLKAGLEGPLLIPNDRELLKNDESRALVLEYALNQNKFFEDFTATYLRLTA
;
A
#
# COMPACT_ATOMS: atom_id res chain seq x y z
N MET A 1 45.44 5.34 9.09
CA MET A 1 44.50 4.94 8.01
C MET A 1 44.15 3.49 8.28
N PHE A 2 42.91 3.05 8.10
CA PHE A 2 42.55 1.63 8.29
C PHE A 2 42.49 0.91 6.95
N LEU A 3 42.98 -0.32 6.90
CA LEU A 3 42.94 -1.19 5.74
C LEU A 3 41.84 -2.24 5.92
N VAL A 4 40.85 -2.21 5.03
CA VAL A 4 39.79 -3.22 4.95
C VAL A 4 40.00 -4.06 3.71
N ASN A 5 40.43 -5.30 3.90
CA ASN A 5 40.72 -6.23 2.81
C ASN A 5 39.53 -7.19 2.61
N PHE A 6 38.82 -7.03 1.50
CA PHE A 6 37.84 -8.02 1.02
C PHE A 6 38.58 -9.04 0.16
N GLU A 7 38.77 -10.23 0.72
CA GLU A 7 39.60 -11.26 0.11
C GLU A 7 39.08 -11.65 -1.28
N ASN A 8 40.00 -11.75 -2.24
CA ASN A 8 39.76 -12.01 -3.66
C ASN A 8 39.05 -10.88 -4.42
N GLU A 9 38.93 -9.70 -3.83
CA GLU A 9 38.28 -8.55 -4.47
C GLU A 9 39.14 -7.31 -4.44
N ARG A 10 39.13 -6.58 -3.32
CA ARG A 10 39.77 -5.27 -3.21
C ARG A 10 40.13 -4.95 -1.78
N GLU A 11 41.25 -4.25 -1.64
CA GLU A 11 41.64 -3.60 -0.41
C GLU A 11 41.23 -2.13 -0.43
N ILE A 12 40.57 -1.68 0.65
CA ILE A 12 40.01 -0.34 0.79
C ILE A 12 40.71 0.37 1.93
N SER A 13 41.23 1.55 1.65
CA SER A 13 41.85 2.44 2.64
C SER A 13 40.82 3.43 3.19
N LEU A 14 40.59 3.43 4.50
CA LEU A 14 39.66 4.32 5.19
C LEU A 14 40.42 5.40 6.00
N PRO A 15 39.98 6.67 5.99
CA PRO A 15 40.56 7.71 6.83
C PRO A 15 40.29 7.44 8.33
N GLU A 16 41.26 7.71 9.21
CA GLU A 16 41.15 7.50 10.66
C GLU A 16 40.08 8.36 11.37
N GLN A 17 39.60 9.44 10.73
CA GLN A 17 38.70 10.43 11.32
C GLN A 17 37.23 10.28 10.91
N SER A 18 36.86 9.20 10.23
CA SER A 18 35.48 8.93 9.82
C SER A 18 34.68 8.28 10.94
N SER A 19 33.36 8.53 10.99
CA SER A 19 32.45 7.75 11.83
C SER A 19 32.61 6.25 11.51
N PRO A 20 32.57 5.33 12.50
CA PRO A 20 32.75 3.90 12.24
C PRO A 20 31.71 3.36 11.25
N GLN A 21 32.16 2.99 10.06
CA GLN A 21 31.33 2.43 9.00
C GLN A 21 31.24 0.91 9.14
N SER A 22 30.09 0.35 8.80
CA SER A 22 29.88 -1.09 8.68
C SER A 22 30.60 -1.65 7.46
N LEU A 23 31.01 -2.92 7.52
CA LEU A 23 31.58 -3.62 6.36
C LEU A 23 30.65 -3.60 5.14
N LEU A 24 29.31 -3.59 5.35
CA LEU A 24 28.34 -3.45 4.26
C LEU A 24 28.45 -2.08 3.59
N GLU A 25 28.42 -0.99 4.35
CA GLU A 25 28.56 0.39 3.82
C GLU A 25 29.88 0.55 3.07
N ILE A 26 30.99 0.03 3.63
CA ILE A 26 32.31 0.09 3.02
C ILE A 26 32.32 -0.65 1.68
N SER A 27 31.76 -1.86 1.62
CA SER A 27 31.70 -2.64 0.38
C SER A 27 30.88 -1.93 -0.70
N LEU A 28 29.65 -1.50 -0.38
CA LEU A 28 28.75 -0.86 -1.36
C LEU A 28 29.31 0.48 -1.86
N ALA A 29 29.87 1.31 -0.97
CA ALA A 29 30.47 2.60 -1.33
C ALA A 29 31.68 2.46 -2.27
N ASN A 30 32.34 1.31 -2.25
CA ASN A 30 33.52 1.02 -3.08
C ASN A 30 33.21 0.11 -4.27
N GLY A 31 31.93 -0.09 -4.59
CA GLY A 31 31.48 -0.88 -5.74
C GLY A 31 31.74 -2.38 -5.59
N ILE A 32 31.90 -2.88 -4.37
CA ILE A 32 31.90 -4.32 -4.06
C ILE A 32 30.44 -4.74 -3.88
N PRO A 33 29.87 -5.55 -4.79
CA PRO A 33 28.52 -6.07 -4.64
C PRO A 33 28.41 -6.86 -3.33
N HIS A 34 27.37 -6.62 -2.53
CA HIS A 34 27.22 -7.31 -1.25
C HIS A 34 25.76 -7.55 -0.94
N THR A 35 25.33 -8.82 -0.92
CA THR A 35 23.92 -9.19 -0.78
C THR A 35 23.34 -8.78 0.56
N HIS A 36 22.27 -7.97 0.56
CA HIS A 36 21.66 -7.43 1.79
C HIS A 36 20.13 -7.37 1.70
N ALA A 37 19.46 -8.53 1.64
CA ALA A 37 18.03 -8.66 1.40
C ALA A 37 17.12 -7.83 2.34
N CYS A 38 17.56 -7.54 3.56
CA CYS A 38 16.81 -6.70 4.51
C CYS A 38 17.22 -5.22 4.55
N GLY A 39 17.99 -4.74 3.57
CA GLY A 39 18.46 -3.35 3.55
C GLY A 39 19.54 -3.04 4.60
N GLY A 40 20.20 -4.05 5.18
CA GLY A 40 21.24 -3.85 6.21
C GLY A 40 20.73 -3.76 7.66
N ASN A 41 19.51 -4.22 7.94
CA ASN A 41 18.87 -4.08 9.25
C ASN A 41 19.04 -5.28 10.21
N ALA A 42 19.97 -6.19 9.94
CA ALA A 42 20.18 -7.45 10.67
C ALA A 42 18.93 -8.34 10.78
N ARG A 43 18.00 -8.24 9.82
CA ARG A 43 16.81 -9.10 9.69
C ARG A 43 16.98 -10.25 8.69
N CYS A 44 18.12 -10.31 8.01
CA CYS A 44 18.51 -11.39 7.11
C CYS A 44 19.97 -11.79 7.35
N SER A 45 20.39 -12.92 6.81
CA SER A 45 21.76 -13.43 6.91
C SER A 45 22.54 -13.37 5.58
N THR A 46 22.08 -12.59 4.61
CA THR A 46 22.70 -12.56 3.28
C THR A 46 24.01 -11.78 3.25
N CYS A 47 24.18 -10.79 4.14
CA CYS A 47 25.38 -9.95 4.22
C CYS A 47 26.50 -10.59 5.06
N ARG A 48 26.52 -11.92 5.16
CA ARG A 48 27.47 -12.63 6.03
C ARG A 48 28.88 -12.52 5.47
N VAL A 49 29.81 -12.26 6.36
CA VAL A 49 31.24 -12.28 6.09
C VAL A 49 31.93 -13.23 7.06
N LEU A 50 32.94 -13.93 6.57
CA LEU A 50 33.90 -14.67 7.37
C LEU A 50 35.06 -13.73 7.69
N VAL A 51 35.32 -13.49 8.96
CA VAL A 51 36.47 -12.70 9.40
C VAL A 51 37.70 -13.62 9.41
N LEU A 52 38.69 -13.27 8.61
CA LEU A 52 39.91 -14.08 8.44
C LEU A 52 41.01 -13.64 9.40
N GLU A 53 41.19 -12.33 9.56
CA GLU A 53 42.24 -11.73 10.37
C GLU A 53 41.70 -10.51 11.14
N ASN A 54 42.29 -10.24 12.31
CA ASN A 54 42.04 -9.04 13.13
C ASN A 54 40.57 -8.83 13.54
N SER A 55 39.89 -9.87 14.01
CA SER A 55 38.49 -9.78 14.46
C SER A 55 38.25 -8.80 15.62
N SER A 56 39.28 -8.52 16.43
CA SER A 56 39.26 -7.50 17.50
C SER A 56 39.08 -6.07 16.98
N ASN A 57 39.37 -5.84 15.70
CA ASN A 57 39.24 -4.53 15.04
C ASN A 57 37.83 -4.30 14.47
N LEU A 58 36.86 -5.17 14.78
CA LEU A 58 35.46 -4.97 14.51
C LEU A 58 34.71 -4.62 15.80
N SER A 59 33.63 -3.85 15.67
CA SER A 59 32.69 -3.63 16.78
C SER A 59 32.22 -4.97 17.36
N LYS A 60 31.97 -4.98 18.68
CA LYS A 60 31.33 -6.13 19.32
C LYS A 60 29.93 -6.35 18.69
N PRO A 61 29.48 -7.61 18.54
CA PRO A 61 28.15 -7.89 18.02
C PRO A 61 27.06 -7.18 18.82
N GLU A 62 26.23 -6.41 18.12
CA GLU A 62 25.02 -5.80 18.70
C GLU A 62 23.94 -6.85 18.97
N GLN A 63 22.90 -6.52 19.74
CA GLN A 63 21.87 -7.48 20.16
C GLN A 63 21.21 -8.18 18.96
N LYS A 64 20.89 -7.43 17.89
CA LYS A 64 20.28 -7.99 16.67
C LYS A 64 21.17 -9.04 16.00
N GLU A 65 22.48 -8.81 15.95
CA GLU A 65 23.45 -9.76 15.41
C GLU A 65 23.58 -11.00 16.30
N LYS A 66 23.61 -10.82 17.63
CA LYS A 66 23.64 -11.93 18.61
C LYS A 66 22.41 -12.81 18.50
N ASP A 67 21.22 -12.22 18.43
CA ASP A 67 19.96 -12.96 18.31
C ASP A 67 19.94 -13.79 17.02
N LEU A 68 20.35 -13.20 15.90
CA LEU A 68 20.36 -13.90 14.61
C LEU A 68 21.44 -15.00 14.55
N SER A 69 22.64 -14.71 15.05
CA SER A 69 23.77 -15.66 15.08
C SER A 69 23.46 -16.87 15.97
N GLN A 70 22.91 -16.66 17.16
CA GLN A 70 22.48 -17.74 18.05
C GLN A 70 21.36 -18.58 17.41
N LYS A 71 20.36 -17.92 16.81
CA LYS A 71 19.22 -18.61 16.17
C LYS A 71 19.63 -19.44 14.95
N LYS A 72 20.67 -19.02 14.22
CA LYS A 72 21.13 -19.69 12.99
C LYS A 72 22.38 -20.54 13.16
N GLY A 73 23.00 -20.54 14.35
CA GLY A 73 24.20 -21.31 14.65
C GLY A 73 25.42 -20.83 13.86
N PHE A 74 25.67 -19.52 13.81
CA PHE A 74 26.86 -19.00 13.14
C PHE A 74 28.14 -19.39 13.90
N PRO A 75 29.22 -19.79 13.19
CA PRO A 75 30.55 -19.88 13.79
C PRO A 75 31.02 -18.53 14.33
N GLU A 76 31.89 -18.52 15.33
CA GLU A 76 32.39 -17.28 15.98
C GLU A 76 33.08 -16.32 15.00
N ALA A 77 33.74 -16.85 13.97
CA ALA A 77 34.38 -16.06 12.93
C ALA A 77 33.41 -15.43 11.91
N VAL A 78 32.11 -15.74 11.97
CA VAL A 78 31.11 -15.22 11.03
C VAL A 78 30.38 -14.03 11.63
N ARG A 79 30.38 -12.92 10.89
CA ARG A 79 29.72 -11.66 11.27
C ARG A 79 28.69 -11.23 10.23
N LEU A 80 27.75 -10.37 10.63
CA LEU A 80 26.88 -9.65 9.71
C LEU A 80 27.58 -8.37 9.27
N ALA A 81 27.88 -8.22 7.98
CA ALA A 81 28.59 -7.05 7.48
C ALA A 81 27.85 -5.73 7.74
N CYS A 82 26.51 -5.76 7.80
CA CYS A 82 25.70 -4.59 8.13
C CYS A 82 25.79 -4.14 9.59
N GLN A 83 26.34 -4.95 10.49
CA GLN A 83 26.46 -4.64 11.93
C GLN A 83 27.91 -4.53 12.38
N ALA A 84 28.83 -5.23 11.70
CA ALA A 84 30.26 -5.20 11.99
C ALA A 84 30.87 -3.88 11.51
N LYS A 85 31.05 -2.93 12.44
CA LYS A 85 31.70 -1.65 12.19
C LYS A 85 33.21 -1.80 12.29
N VAL A 86 33.93 -1.21 11.35
CA VAL A 86 35.39 -1.27 11.28
C VAL A 86 35.98 -0.24 12.24
N LEU A 87 36.86 -0.71 13.13
CA LEU A 87 37.59 0.07 14.14
C LEU A 87 39.11 0.06 13.92
N GLY A 88 39.59 -0.72 12.95
CA GLY A 88 41.00 -0.91 12.62
C GLY A 88 41.15 -1.86 11.44
N ASP A 89 42.38 -2.24 11.11
CA ASP A 89 42.67 -3.11 9.96
C ASP A 89 41.99 -4.46 10.09
N VAL A 90 41.31 -4.93 9.04
CA VAL A 90 40.57 -6.19 9.05
C VAL A 90 40.58 -6.86 7.68
N ARG A 91 40.68 -8.18 7.68
CA ARG A 91 40.53 -9.00 6.47
C ARG A 91 39.31 -9.89 6.57
N VAL A 92 38.43 -9.80 5.58
CA VAL A 92 37.16 -10.54 5.54
C VAL A 92 36.94 -11.19 4.17
N ARG A 93 36.25 -12.33 4.15
CA ARG A 93 35.74 -12.99 2.94
C ARG A 93 34.22 -12.92 2.94
N ARG A 94 33.60 -12.49 1.85
CA ARG A 94 32.14 -12.63 1.69
C ARG A 94 31.79 -14.12 1.60
N ILE A 95 30.80 -14.58 2.36
CA ILE A 95 30.39 -16.00 2.37
C ILE A 95 29.40 -16.28 1.23
N VAL A 96 28.69 -15.26 0.79
CA VAL A 96 27.72 -15.29 -0.30
C VAL A 96 28.37 -14.60 -1.51
N LEU A 97 28.72 -15.38 -2.53
CA LEU A 97 29.65 -14.98 -3.61
C LEU A 97 29.20 -15.43 -5.02
N ASP A 98 27.94 -15.82 -5.18
CA ASP A 98 27.46 -16.51 -6.35
C ASP A 98 27.14 -15.51 -7.49
N ASP A 99 27.63 -15.74 -8.71
CA ASP A 99 27.20 -15.01 -9.92
C ASP A 99 25.68 -15.10 -10.15
N GLU A 100 25.03 -16.14 -9.61
CA GLU A 100 23.56 -16.26 -9.54
C GLU A 100 22.91 -15.21 -8.63
N ASP A 101 23.51 -14.92 -7.46
CA ASP A 101 23.05 -13.85 -6.57
C ASP A 101 23.32 -12.47 -7.16
N TYR A 102 24.43 -12.30 -7.89
CA TYR A 102 24.76 -11.09 -8.64
C TYR A 102 23.69 -10.81 -9.71
N ASN A 103 23.31 -11.81 -10.53
CA ASN A 103 22.27 -11.67 -11.55
C ASN A 103 20.87 -11.39 -10.94
N LEU A 104 20.61 -11.80 -9.70
CA LEU A 104 19.39 -11.45 -8.96
C LEU A 104 19.40 -10.03 -8.36
N THR A 105 20.56 -9.37 -8.27
CA THR A 105 20.74 -8.06 -7.61
C THR A 105 21.12 -6.88 -8.55
N ILE A 106 21.20 -7.08 -9.88
CA ILE A 106 21.54 -6.00 -10.84
C ILE A 106 20.42 -4.92 -10.92
N PRO A 107 20.75 -3.60 -10.99
CA PRO A 107 19.79 -2.51 -10.90
C PRO A 107 18.81 -2.48 -12.08
N GLY A 108 17.52 -2.47 -11.73
CA GLY A 108 16.36 -2.73 -12.61
C GLY A 108 15.31 -3.61 -11.92
N SER A 109 15.73 -4.30 -10.85
CA SER A 109 14.97 -5.27 -10.05
C SER A 109 14.53 -4.76 -8.67
N ALA A 110 14.14 -3.49 -8.56
CA ALA A 110 13.47 -2.99 -7.35
C ALA A 110 12.20 -3.82 -7.01
N GLU A 111 11.67 -4.57 -7.98
CA GLU A 111 10.52 -5.48 -7.81
C GLU A 111 10.85 -6.88 -7.26
N ILE A 112 12.13 -7.28 -7.20
CA ILE A 112 12.54 -8.61 -6.67
C ILE A 112 12.89 -8.53 -5.17
N SER A 113 13.25 -7.35 -4.66
CA SER A 113 13.43 -7.13 -3.22
C SER A 113 12.08 -7.11 -2.52
N GLY A 114 11.84 -8.07 -1.62
CA GLY A 114 10.57 -8.13 -0.90
C GLY A 114 10.37 -6.97 0.09
N GLU A 115 9.15 -6.43 0.15
CA GLU A 115 8.68 -5.41 1.10
C GLU A 115 8.29 -6.08 2.43
N GLU A 116 8.84 -5.60 3.55
CA GLU A 116 8.36 -6.02 4.88
C GLU A 116 7.04 -5.32 5.22
N LYS A 117 6.00 -6.09 5.53
CA LYS A 117 4.66 -5.56 5.80
C LYS A 117 3.89 -6.39 6.80
N GLU A 118 3.10 -5.71 7.63
CA GLU A 118 2.10 -6.36 8.49
C GLU A 118 0.79 -6.54 7.73
N ILE A 119 0.40 -7.80 7.55
CA ILE A 119 -0.79 -8.17 6.77
C ILE A 119 -1.62 -9.21 7.51
N ALA A 120 -2.88 -9.34 7.12
CA ALA A 120 -3.70 -10.48 7.52
C ALA A 120 -3.57 -11.61 6.50
N ILE A 121 -3.32 -12.82 7.00
CA ILE A 121 -3.11 -14.02 6.20
C ILE A 121 -4.24 -14.99 6.52
N LEU A 122 -4.91 -15.46 5.48
CA LEU A 122 -5.98 -16.45 5.54
C LEU A 122 -5.50 -17.75 4.89
N PHE A 123 -5.66 -18.85 5.62
CA PHE A 123 -5.59 -20.20 5.07
C PHE A 123 -6.95 -20.87 5.22
N SER A 124 -7.43 -21.52 4.16
CA SER A 124 -8.62 -22.37 4.19
C SER A 124 -8.31 -23.72 3.56
N ASP A 125 -8.94 -24.78 4.05
CA ASP A 125 -8.71 -26.16 3.64
C ASP A 125 -10.01 -26.99 3.80
N ILE A 126 -10.29 -27.92 2.88
CA ILE A 126 -11.52 -28.73 2.89
C ILE A 126 -11.32 -29.94 3.81
N ARG A 127 -12.26 -30.14 4.73
CA ARG A 127 -12.19 -31.24 5.68
C ARG A 127 -12.46 -32.57 5.00
N ASP A 128 -11.53 -33.48 5.27
CA ASP A 128 -11.61 -34.88 4.86
C ASP A 128 -11.66 -35.02 3.32
N PHE A 129 -11.07 -34.06 2.59
CA PHE A 129 -11.03 -34.00 1.14
C PHE A 129 -10.34 -35.22 0.51
N THR A 130 -9.28 -35.73 1.12
CA THR A 130 -8.57 -36.93 0.62
C THR A 130 -9.53 -38.10 0.41
N SER A 131 -10.41 -38.38 1.38
CA SER A 131 -11.39 -39.46 1.27
C SER A 131 -12.42 -39.21 0.16
N PHE A 132 -12.76 -37.96 -0.11
CA PHE A 132 -13.57 -37.59 -1.27
C PHE A 132 -12.82 -37.87 -2.58
N SER A 133 -11.56 -37.43 -2.69
CA SER A 133 -10.76 -37.61 -3.92
C SER A 133 -10.47 -39.07 -4.26
N GLU A 134 -10.36 -39.95 -3.26
CA GLU A 134 -10.15 -41.39 -3.45
C GLU A 134 -11.42 -42.13 -3.90
N SER A 135 -12.61 -41.58 -3.62
CA SER A 135 -13.90 -42.22 -3.89
C SER A 135 -14.59 -41.70 -5.16
N HIS A 136 -13.98 -40.74 -5.87
CA HIS A 136 -14.56 -40.08 -7.04
C HIS A 136 -13.59 -40.10 -8.23
N LEU A 137 -14.15 -40.00 -9.44
CA LEU A 137 -13.34 -39.93 -10.65
C LEU A 137 -12.56 -38.60 -10.70
N PRO A 138 -11.32 -38.57 -11.23
CA PRO A 138 -10.50 -37.37 -11.25
C PRO A 138 -11.16 -36.14 -11.89
N TYR A 139 -11.96 -36.33 -12.93
CA TYR A 139 -12.69 -35.23 -13.59
C TYR A 139 -13.79 -34.63 -12.70
N ASP A 140 -14.48 -35.46 -11.92
CA ASP A 140 -15.48 -34.99 -10.95
C ASP A 140 -14.82 -34.20 -9.82
N VAL A 141 -13.68 -34.70 -9.34
CA VAL A 141 -12.86 -34.04 -8.32
C VAL A 141 -12.42 -32.65 -8.79
N ILE A 142 -11.88 -32.55 -10.01
CA ILE A 142 -11.45 -31.27 -10.60
C ILE A 142 -12.64 -30.32 -10.81
N HIS A 143 -13.77 -30.82 -11.32
CA HIS A 143 -14.98 -30.01 -11.53
C HIS A 143 -15.46 -29.38 -10.22
N ILE A 144 -15.55 -30.19 -9.16
CA ILE A 144 -15.99 -29.74 -7.84
C ILE A 144 -14.99 -28.77 -7.23
N LEU A 145 -13.68 -29.06 -7.30
CA LEU A 145 -12.63 -28.16 -6.81
C LEU A 145 -12.65 -26.80 -7.50
N ASN A 146 -12.76 -26.76 -8.83
CA ASN A 146 -12.83 -25.50 -9.56
C ASN A 146 -14.05 -24.66 -9.16
N ARG A 147 -15.19 -25.32 -8.96
CA ARG A 147 -16.43 -24.65 -8.53
C ARG A 147 -16.32 -24.12 -7.08
N TYR A 148 -15.64 -24.86 -6.21
CA TYR A 148 -15.29 -24.40 -4.86
C TYR A 148 -14.35 -23.20 -4.91
N PHE A 149 -13.22 -23.29 -5.62
CA PHE A 149 -12.23 -22.22 -5.71
C PHE A 149 -12.79 -20.95 -6.36
N TYR A 150 -13.65 -21.08 -7.37
CA TYR A 150 -14.34 -19.93 -7.96
C TYR A 150 -15.14 -19.16 -6.92
N LYS A 151 -16.00 -19.85 -6.16
CA LYS A 151 -16.85 -19.25 -5.13
C LYS A 151 -16.06 -18.64 -3.98
N MET A 152 -15.07 -19.37 -3.46
CA MET A 152 -14.25 -18.90 -2.36
C MET A 152 -13.34 -17.75 -2.78
N GLY A 153 -12.81 -17.81 -4.00
CA GLY A 153 -11.99 -16.76 -4.60
C GLY A 153 -12.76 -15.44 -4.77
N ASP A 154 -13.97 -15.49 -5.32
CA ASP A 154 -14.84 -14.30 -5.45
C ASP A 154 -15.08 -13.62 -4.11
N ILE A 155 -15.28 -14.39 -3.04
CA ILE A 155 -15.47 -13.87 -1.68
C ILE A 155 -14.20 -13.20 -1.16
N VAL A 156 -13.04 -13.82 -1.35
CA VAL A 156 -11.75 -13.23 -0.95
C VAL A 156 -11.55 -11.87 -1.64
N LEU A 157 -11.75 -11.81 -2.96
CA LEU A 157 -11.60 -10.59 -3.75
C LEU A 157 -12.61 -9.51 -3.34
N LYS A 158 -13.87 -9.89 -3.11
CA LYS A 158 -14.95 -9.00 -2.65
C LYS A 158 -14.62 -8.27 -1.35
N HIS A 159 -13.88 -8.92 -0.44
CA HIS A 159 -13.50 -8.35 0.86
C HIS A 159 -12.09 -7.76 0.89
N GLY A 160 -11.51 -7.46 -0.29
CA GLY A 160 -10.22 -6.77 -0.40
C GLY A 160 -9.00 -7.67 -0.16
N GLY A 161 -9.18 -8.99 -0.24
CA GLY A 161 -8.08 -9.94 -0.22
C GLY A 161 -7.56 -10.22 -1.62
N LYS A 162 -6.27 -10.57 -1.71
CA LYS A 162 -5.62 -11.11 -2.91
C LYS A 162 -5.39 -12.60 -2.72
N ILE A 163 -5.82 -13.41 -3.68
CA ILE A 163 -5.51 -14.85 -3.68
C ILE A 163 -4.02 -14.99 -4.01
N ASP A 164 -3.28 -15.64 -3.12
CA ASP A 164 -1.85 -15.88 -3.29
C ASP A 164 -1.64 -17.17 -4.08
N LYS A 165 -2.16 -18.30 -3.58
CA LYS A 165 -2.17 -19.56 -4.33
C LYS A 165 -3.20 -20.56 -3.79
N TYR A 166 -3.53 -21.54 -4.62
CA TYR A 166 -4.24 -22.76 -4.23
C TYR A 166 -3.23 -23.84 -3.85
N ILE A 167 -3.48 -24.55 -2.75
CA ILE A 167 -2.57 -25.56 -2.20
C ILE A 167 -3.38 -26.84 -1.97
N GLY A 168 -3.31 -27.78 -2.91
CA GLY A 168 -4.18 -28.96 -2.88
C GLY A 168 -5.64 -28.55 -3.01
N ASP A 169 -6.44 -28.86 -2.00
CA ASP A 169 -7.85 -28.45 -1.83
C ASP A 169 -8.03 -27.17 -1.01
N GLY A 170 -6.93 -26.60 -0.51
CA GLY A 170 -6.92 -25.36 0.24
C GLY A 170 -6.58 -24.12 -0.59
N LEU A 171 -6.72 -22.96 0.03
CA LEU A 171 -6.32 -21.66 -0.53
C LEU A 171 -5.61 -20.81 0.51
N MET A 172 -4.66 -20.01 0.04
CA MET A 172 -4.00 -18.95 0.78
C MET A 172 -4.38 -17.59 0.20
N ALA A 173 -4.75 -16.66 1.08
CA ALA A 173 -5.10 -15.29 0.71
C ALA A 173 -4.43 -14.26 1.63
N LEU A 174 -4.11 -13.10 1.05
CA LEU A 174 -3.39 -12.00 1.69
C LEU A 174 -4.29 -10.76 1.71
N PHE A 175 -4.38 -10.10 2.85
CA PHE A 175 -5.17 -8.88 3.03
C PHE A 175 -4.26 -7.76 3.53
N GLY A 176 -4.39 -6.56 2.95
CA GLY A 176 -3.54 -5.42 3.30
C GLY A 176 -2.25 -5.30 2.48
N THR A 177 -2.12 -6.04 1.37
CA THR A 177 -0.96 -5.93 0.45
C THR A 177 -0.82 -4.53 -0.14
N GLU A 178 -1.95 -3.84 -0.37
CA GLU A 178 -2.02 -2.47 -0.91
C GLU A 178 -2.22 -1.41 0.20
N GLY A 179 -2.02 -1.78 1.47
CA GLY A 179 -2.25 -0.91 2.63
C GLY A 179 -3.66 -1.04 3.24
N GLY A 180 -3.98 -0.13 4.17
CA GLY A 180 -5.19 -0.17 5.01
C GLY A 180 -4.85 -0.22 6.50
N SER A 181 -5.76 0.23 7.37
CA SER A 181 -5.51 0.14 8.81
C SER A 181 -5.55 -1.34 9.28
N PRO A 182 -4.81 -1.70 10.35
CA PRO A 182 -4.81 -3.06 10.90
C PRO A 182 -6.22 -3.60 11.20
N GLU A 183 -7.12 -2.77 11.74
CA GLU A 183 -8.51 -3.13 12.00
C GLU A 183 -9.27 -3.45 10.71
N GLU A 184 -9.20 -2.56 9.69
CA GLU A 184 -9.90 -2.73 8.41
C GLU A 184 -9.45 -4.01 7.69
N VAL A 185 -8.13 -4.23 7.63
CA VAL A 185 -7.51 -5.40 7.00
C VAL A 185 -7.96 -6.69 7.68
N CYS A 186 -7.91 -6.74 9.03
CA CYS A 186 -8.34 -7.91 9.77
C CYS A 186 -9.86 -8.14 9.68
N ILE A 187 -10.67 -7.07 9.66
CA ILE A 187 -12.13 -7.20 9.48
C ILE A 187 -12.47 -7.68 8.08
N GLY A 188 -11.77 -7.24 7.04
CA GLY A 188 -11.93 -7.75 5.67
C GLY A 188 -11.67 -9.26 5.61
N ALA A 189 -10.54 -9.72 6.14
CA ALA A 189 -10.19 -11.14 6.18
C ALA A 189 -11.19 -11.99 6.98
N LEU A 190 -11.67 -11.47 8.12
CA LEU A 190 -12.68 -12.15 8.94
C LEU A 190 -14.06 -12.20 8.26
N ARG A 191 -14.46 -11.15 7.55
CA ARG A 191 -15.70 -11.14 6.74
C ARG A 191 -15.61 -12.15 5.60
N ALA A 192 -14.47 -12.22 4.92
CA ALA A 192 -14.24 -13.25 3.90
C ALA A 192 -14.42 -14.64 4.50
N ALA A 193 -13.75 -14.95 5.61
CA ALA A 193 -13.86 -16.25 6.28
C ALA A 193 -15.32 -16.62 6.65
N LYS A 194 -16.10 -15.65 7.14
CA LYS A 194 -17.51 -15.87 7.49
C LYS A 194 -18.43 -16.00 6.29
N GLU A 195 -18.19 -15.24 5.22
CA GLU A 195 -18.95 -15.39 3.98
C GLU A 195 -18.60 -16.69 3.25
N MET A 196 -17.35 -17.15 3.30
CA MET A 196 -16.94 -18.47 2.80
C MET A 196 -17.67 -19.61 3.52
N GLU A 197 -17.82 -19.51 4.84
CA GLU A 197 -18.62 -20.45 5.64
C GLU A 197 -20.09 -20.47 5.17
N LEU A 198 -20.68 -19.31 4.89
CA LEU A 198 -22.06 -19.19 4.39
C LEU A 198 -22.23 -19.75 2.97
N GLU A 199 -21.35 -19.37 2.04
CA GLU A 199 -21.40 -19.80 0.64
C GLU A 199 -21.18 -21.31 0.51
N LEU A 200 -20.43 -21.92 1.42
CA LEU A 200 -20.26 -23.36 1.47
C LEU A 200 -21.59 -24.09 1.71
N TYR A 201 -22.53 -23.52 2.48
CA TYR A 201 -23.87 -24.11 2.62
C TYR A 201 -24.59 -24.17 1.27
N SER A 202 -24.54 -23.08 0.49
CA SER A 202 -25.14 -23.03 -0.84
C SER A 202 -24.47 -23.98 -1.83
N LEU A 203 -23.14 -24.12 -1.77
CA LEU A 203 -22.42 -25.11 -2.57
C LEU A 203 -22.78 -26.54 -2.15
N ASN A 204 -22.96 -26.81 -0.86
CA ASN A 204 -23.32 -28.13 -0.36
C ASN A 204 -24.69 -28.60 -0.83
N GLU A 205 -25.66 -27.71 -1.06
CA GLU A 205 -26.95 -28.11 -1.65
C GLU A 205 -26.79 -28.67 -3.08
N TYR A 206 -25.88 -28.08 -3.86
CA TYR A 206 -25.48 -28.63 -5.16
C TYR A 206 -24.74 -29.96 -5.01
N LEU A 207 -23.79 -30.07 -4.09
CA LEU A 207 -23.00 -31.28 -3.90
C LEU A 207 -23.84 -32.46 -3.39
N LYS A 208 -24.81 -32.22 -2.51
CA LYS A 208 -25.73 -33.26 -2.03
C LYS A 208 -26.61 -33.82 -3.14
N SER A 209 -27.10 -32.95 -4.03
CA SER A 209 -28.04 -33.34 -5.09
C SER A 209 -27.38 -34.08 -6.25
N HIS A 210 -26.10 -33.81 -6.53
CA HIS A 210 -25.41 -34.38 -7.70
C HIS A 210 -24.34 -35.41 -7.33
N PHE A 211 -23.78 -35.34 -6.12
CA PHE A 211 -22.64 -36.17 -5.69
C PHE A 211 -22.85 -36.83 -4.33
N HIS A 212 -23.98 -36.60 -3.65
CA HIS A 212 -24.30 -37.17 -2.33
C HIS A 212 -23.25 -36.89 -1.23
N ILE A 213 -22.56 -35.76 -1.33
CA ILE A 213 -21.54 -35.33 -0.36
C ILE A 213 -21.85 -33.95 0.22
N SER A 214 -21.15 -33.61 1.29
CA SER A 214 -21.11 -32.25 1.83
C SER A 214 -19.72 -31.97 2.38
N PHE A 215 -19.18 -30.81 2.04
CA PHE A 215 -17.91 -30.33 2.54
C PHE A 215 -18.06 -29.52 3.82
N ARG A 216 -17.00 -29.56 4.62
CA ARG A 216 -16.73 -28.60 5.68
C ARG A 216 -15.38 -27.97 5.39
N ILE A 217 -15.13 -26.79 5.95
CA ILE A 217 -13.84 -26.11 5.81
C ILE A 217 -13.27 -25.78 7.18
N GLY A 218 -11.95 -25.67 7.25
CA GLY A 218 -11.27 -24.99 8.35
C GLY A 218 -10.62 -23.72 7.83
N VAL A 219 -10.72 -22.62 8.58
CA VAL A 219 -10.13 -21.32 8.23
C VAL A 219 -9.28 -20.81 9.39
N GLY A 220 -8.00 -20.58 9.10
CA GLY A 220 -7.04 -19.99 10.03
C GLY A 220 -6.67 -18.57 9.63
N LEU A 221 -6.73 -17.65 10.59
CA LEU A 221 -6.38 -16.24 10.39
C LEU A 221 -5.27 -15.79 11.33
N HIS A 222 -4.29 -15.09 10.78
CA HIS A 222 -3.20 -14.48 11.55
C HIS A 222 -2.86 -13.09 11.00
N TYR A 223 -2.52 -12.18 11.92
CA TYR A 223 -2.02 -10.84 11.58
C TYR A 223 -0.60 -10.69 12.11
N GLY A 224 0.33 -10.31 11.24
CA GLY A 224 1.73 -10.11 11.62
C GLY A 224 2.66 -9.80 10.44
N ASN A 225 3.94 -9.61 10.78
CA ASN A 225 4.99 -9.24 9.83
C ASN A 225 5.36 -10.39 8.88
N CYS A 226 5.44 -10.08 7.59
CA CYS A 226 5.99 -10.95 6.56
C CYS A 226 6.70 -10.14 5.48
N ILE A 227 7.41 -10.84 4.60
CA ILE A 227 8.02 -10.26 3.41
C ILE A 227 7.10 -10.54 2.22
N LEU A 228 6.62 -9.50 1.56
CA LEU A 228 5.87 -9.56 0.31
C LEU A 228 6.83 -9.37 -0.86
N GLY A 229 6.83 -10.27 -1.84
CA GLY A 229 7.71 -10.09 -3.00
C GLY A 229 7.45 -11.11 -4.09
N GLN A 230 8.09 -10.92 -5.22
CA GLN A 230 8.05 -11.91 -6.29
C GLN A 230 9.04 -13.04 -6.00
N LEU A 231 8.56 -14.29 -5.97
CA LEU A 231 9.35 -15.49 -5.74
C LEU A 231 9.11 -16.50 -6.87
N GLY A 232 10.18 -17.08 -7.40
CA GLY A 232 10.12 -18.14 -8.41
C GLY A 232 11.28 -18.05 -9.41
N HIS A 233 11.30 -18.98 -10.36
CA HIS A 233 12.18 -18.89 -11.52
C HIS A 233 11.77 -17.65 -12.36
N PRO A 234 12.68 -16.91 -13.01
CA PRO A 234 12.33 -15.72 -13.80
C PRO A 234 11.22 -15.95 -14.84
N ALA A 235 11.16 -17.14 -15.44
CA ALA A 235 10.10 -17.52 -16.38
C ALA A 235 8.72 -17.80 -15.73
N ASN A 236 8.64 -17.90 -14.41
CA ASN A 236 7.42 -18.16 -13.65
C ASN A 236 7.52 -17.55 -12.24
N MET A 237 7.54 -16.22 -12.19
CA MET A 237 7.56 -15.46 -10.94
C MET A 237 6.14 -15.34 -10.36
N SER A 238 6.01 -15.53 -9.05
CA SER A 238 4.75 -15.40 -8.32
C SER A 238 4.88 -14.39 -7.18
N PHE A 239 3.98 -13.42 -7.12
CA PHE A 239 3.90 -12.53 -5.96
C PHE A 239 3.38 -13.32 -4.76
N THR A 240 4.12 -13.32 -3.64
CA THR A 240 3.76 -14.11 -2.48
C THR A 240 4.25 -13.51 -1.16
N ALA A 241 3.71 -14.01 -0.05
CA ALA A 241 4.17 -13.68 1.30
C ALA A 241 5.08 -14.78 1.84
N ILE A 242 6.18 -14.40 2.47
CA ILE A 242 7.13 -15.31 3.11
C ILE A 242 7.35 -14.85 4.54
N GLY A 243 7.34 -15.79 5.48
CA GLY A 243 7.72 -15.49 6.85
C GLY A 243 7.10 -16.44 7.86
N ASP A 244 7.43 -16.16 9.12
CA ASP A 244 6.90 -16.90 10.25
C ASP A 244 5.37 -16.74 10.39
N SER A 245 4.83 -15.55 10.06
CA SER A 245 3.39 -15.28 10.07
C SER A 245 2.60 -16.12 9.06
N VAL A 246 3.17 -16.45 7.90
CA VAL A 246 2.53 -17.36 6.92
C VAL A 246 2.39 -18.76 7.51
N ASN A 247 3.48 -19.26 8.11
CA ASN A 247 3.48 -20.56 8.78
C ASN A 247 2.54 -20.60 9.98
N MET A 248 2.43 -19.48 10.71
CA MET A 248 1.49 -19.33 11.82
C MET A 248 0.05 -19.49 11.34
N ALA A 249 -0.35 -18.78 10.29
CA ALA A 249 -1.70 -18.84 9.74
C ALA A 249 -2.10 -20.27 9.30
N SER A 250 -1.23 -20.95 8.53
CA SER A 250 -1.44 -22.35 8.12
C SER A 250 -1.58 -23.29 9.33
N ARG A 251 -0.76 -23.12 10.37
CA ARG A 251 -0.85 -23.96 11.58
C ARG A 251 -2.14 -23.70 12.36
N ILE A 252 -2.65 -22.47 12.38
CA ILE A 252 -3.94 -22.14 13.01
C ILE A 252 -5.07 -22.84 12.28
N GLU A 253 -5.09 -22.77 10.95
CA GLU A 253 -6.06 -23.50 10.11
C GLU A 253 -6.09 -24.97 10.54
N SER A 254 -4.94 -25.63 10.63
CA SER A 254 -4.88 -27.05 10.94
C SER A 254 -5.38 -27.39 12.36
N LYS A 255 -5.42 -26.42 13.27
CA LYS A 255 -5.98 -26.58 14.62
C LYS A 255 -7.50 -26.50 14.65
N THR A 256 -8.13 -25.91 13.64
CA THR A 256 -9.60 -25.78 13.58
C THR A 256 -10.27 -27.18 13.61
N LYS A 257 -9.64 -28.21 13.01
CA LYS A 257 -10.10 -29.62 13.11
C LYS A 257 -10.19 -30.14 14.54
N LYS A 258 -9.15 -29.93 15.36
CA LYS A 258 -9.13 -30.37 16.77
C LYS A 258 -10.03 -29.51 17.66
N ALA A 259 -10.18 -28.24 17.32
CA ALA A 259 -11.03 -27.30 18.07
C ALA A 259 -12.53 -27.49 17.78
N GLY A 260 -12.88 -28.14 16.67
CA GLY A 260 -14.28 -28.22 16.22
C GLY A 260 -14.87 -26.83 15.96
N ALA A 261 -14.07 -25.93 15.39
CA ALA A 261 -14.47 -24.58 15.01
C ALA A 261 -14.20 -24.41 13.51
N THR A 262 -15.05 -23.66 12.79
CA THR A 262 -14.79 -23.37 11.36
C THR A 262 -13.68 -22.33 11.21
N VAL A 263 -13.72 -21.27 12.04
CA VAL A 263 -12.79 -20.14 11.96
C VAL A 263 -12.05 -19.99 13.29
N LEU A 264 -10.72 -19.98 13.22
CA LEU A 264 -9.85 -19.63 14.35
C LEU A 264 -8.93 -18.48 13.98
N ILE A 265 -8.73 -17.56 14.92
CA ILE A 265 -7.82 -16.42 14.78
C ILE A 265 -6.73 -16.45 15.86
N SER A 266 -5.53 -15.99 15.53
CA SER A 266 -4.45 -15.78 16.53
C SER A 266 -4.76 -14.66 17.52
N GLU A 267 -4.07 -14.62 18.65
CA GLU A 267 -4.10 -13.51 19.61
C GLU A 267 -3.76 -12.15 18.95
N SER A 268 -2.71 -12.08 18.11
CA SER A 268 -2.35 -10.83 17.42
C SER A 268 -3.45 -10.32 16.49
N PHE A 269 -4.18 -11.22 15.83
CA PHE A 269 -5.34 -10.87 15.02
C PHE A 269 -6.51 -10.42 15.89
N TYR A 270 -6.79 -11.14 17.00
CA TYR A 270 -7.87 -10.79 17.93
C TYR A 270 -7.70 -9.38 18.50
N GLU A 271 -6.47 -8.97 18.83
CA GLU A 271 -6.19 -7.62 19.32
C GLU A 271 -6.62 -6.53 18.34
N GLN A 272 -6.51 -6.76 17.02
CA GLN A 272 -6.95 -5.80 15.99
C GLN A 272 -8.47 -5.71 15.86
N VAL A 273 -9.21 -6.77 16.23
CA VAL A 273 -10.66 -6.87 15.99
C VAL A 273 -11.50 -6.95 17.27
N LYS A 274 -10.89 -6.96 18.46
CA LYS A 274 -11.59 -7.19 19.74
C LYS A 274 -12.76 -6.25 20.01
N GLY A 275 -12.71 -5.02 19.49
CA GLY A 275 -13.81 -4.04 19.59
C GLY A 275 -14.95 -4.24 18.58
N ARG A 276 -14.82 -5.22 17.69
CA ARG A 276 -15.69 -5.44 16.51
C ARG A 276 -16.24 -6.86 16.43
N VAL A 277 -15.95 -7.72 17.41
CA VAL A 277 -16.31 -9.14 17.34
C VAL A 277 -16.81 -9.66 18.67
N ARG A 278 -17.74 -10.62 18.62
CA ARG A 278 -18.06 -11.48 19.76
C ARG A 278 -17.24 -12.75 19.66
N LYS A 279 -16.28 -12.92 20.57
CA LYS A 279 -15.51 -14.18 20.68
C LYS A 279 -16.39 -15.29 21.25
N GLY A 280 -16.15 -16.50 20.75
CA GLY A 280 -16.66 -17.75 21.32
C GLY A 280 -15.62 -18.38 22.24
N ARG A 281 -15.25 -19.63 21.96
CA ARG A 281 -14.28 -20.38 22.76
C ARG A 281 -12.85 -19.85 22.55
N ILE A 282 -12.04 -19.97 23.59
CA ILE A 282 -10.58 -19.69 23.55
C ILE A 282 -9.87 -21.03 23.69
N PHE A 283 -8.90 -21.29 22.82
CA PHE A 283 -8.13 -22.52 22.79
C PHE A 283 -6.66 -22.21 23.06
N SER A 284 -6.06 -22.88 24.04
CA SER A 284 -4.60 -22.88 24.22
C SER A 284 -4.02 -24.09 23.49
N THR A 285 -3.04 -23.89 22.61
CA THR A 285 -2.44 -25.00 21.86
C THR A 285 -0.96 -24.81 21.55
N LYS A 286 -0.23 -25.92 21.51
CA LYS A 286 1.12 -25.96 20.96
C LYS A 286 1.07 -26.05 19.45
N LEU A 287 1.84 -25.20 18.78
CA LEU A 287 1.99 -25.23 17.33
C LEU A 287 3.25 -26.00 16.97
N LYS A 288 3.15 -26.90 15.97
CA LYS A 288 4.27 -27.75 15.54
C LYS A 288 5.46 -26.85 15.19
N GLY A 289 6.64 -27.10 15.76
CA GLY A 289 7.84 -26.29 15.50
C GLY A 289 7.82 -24.89 16.12
N LYS A 290 6.99 -24.65 17.14
CA LYS A 290 7.05 -23.46 18.00
C LYS A 290 7.23 -23.85 19.46
N THR A 291 7.91 -23.00 20.22
CA THR A 291 8.04 -23.10 21.68
C THR A 291 6.96 -22.25 22.35
N GLY A 292 6.29 -22.81 23.36
CA GLY A 292 5.23 -22.13 24.12
C GLY A 292 3.82 -22.51 23.70
N ASP A 293 2.86 -22.04 24.50
CA ASP A 293 1.43 -22.23 24.27
C ASP A 293 0.84 -20.97 23.62
N TYR A 294 0.03 -21.16 22.58
CA TYR A 294 -0.58 -20.08 21.81
C TYR A 294 -2.08 -20.06 22.03
N LYS A 295 -2.63 -18.86 22.27
CA LYS A 295 -4.08 -18.65 22.36
C LYS A 295 -4.67 -18.43 20.97
N LEU A 296 -5.71 -19.20 20.66
CA LEU A 296 -6.54 -19.07 19.48
C LEU A 296 -7.97 -18.73 19.90
N TYR A 297 -8.63 -17.90 19.12
CA TYR A 297 -9.97 -17.40 19.41
C TYR A 297 -10.91 -17.88 18.31
N GLU A 298 -12.00 -18.52 18.70
CA GLU A 298 -13.14 -18.72 17.81
C GLU A 298 -13.96 -17.43 17.77
N ILE A 299 -14.41 -17.05 16.58
CA ILE A 299 -15.26 -15.87 16.40
C ILE A 299 -16.67 -16.31 16.03
N GLN A 300 -17.63 -15.92 16.86
CA GLN A 300 -19.04 -16.23 16.64
C GLN A 300 -19.68 -15.20 15.70
N GLU A 301 -19.45 -13.91 15.97
CA GLU A 301 -20.14 -12.83 15.28
C GLU A 301 -19.22 -11.63 15.07
N ILE A 302 -19.39 -10.94 13.94
CA ILE A 302 -18.81 -9.63 13.69
C ILE A 302 -19.85 -8.59 14.10
N LEU A 303 -19.56 -7.86 15.16
CA LEU A 303 -20.42 -6.80 15.66
C LEU A 303 -20.43 -5.63 14.66
N LYS A 304 -21.64 -5.12 14.39
CA LYS A 304 -21.77 -3.78 13.80
C LYS A 304 -21.12 -2.80 14.78
N LYS A 305 -20.26 -1.91 14.29
CA LYS A 305 -19.52 -0.97 15.14
C LYS A 305 -20.54 -0.19 15.99
N ALA A 306 -20.49 -0.34 17.32
CA ALA A 306 -21.13 0.62 18.21
C ALA A 306 -20.32 1.92 18.04
N SER A 307 -20.97 2.94 17.48
CA SER A 307 -20.42 4.13 16.80
C SER A 307 -19.59 3.83 15.52
N LEU A 308 -20.31 3.57 14.42
CA LEU A 308 -19.82 3.89 13.08
C LEU A 308 -19.24 5.32 13.09
N ASN A 309 -17.98 5.50 12.68
CA ASN A 309 -17.62 6.79 12.12
C ASN A 309 -18.30 6.83 10.75
N ILE A 310 -19.51 7.39 10.70
CA ILE A 310 -20.34 7.48 9.49
C ILE A 310 -19.54 8.13 8.35
N TRP A 311 -18.62 9.02 8.69
CA TRP A 311 -17.73 9.66 7.72
C TRP A 311 -16.73 8.70 7.06
N GLU A 312 -16.21 7.74 7.81
CA GLU A 312 -15.33 6.70 7.23
C GLU A 312 -16.12 5.72 6.35
N GLU A 313 -17.41 5.52 6.61
CA GLU A 313 -18.27 4.78 5.69
C GLU A 313 -18.54 5.56 4.39
N ALA A 314 -18.69 6.89 4.47
CA ALA A 314 -18.79 7.73 3.28
C ALA A 314 -17.53 7.62 2.43
N ARG A 315 -16.34 7.63 3.05
CA ARG A 315 -15.06 7.40 2.36
C ARG A 315 -15.04 6.06 1.63
N ASN A 316 -15.37 4.99 2.34
CA ASN A 316 -15.41 3.64 1.79
C ASN A 316 -16.45 3.49 0.67
N TYR A 317 -17.55 4.22 0.75
CA TYR A 317 -18.57 4.26 -0.30
C TYR A 317 -18.03 4.95 -1.56
N LEU A 318 -17.39 6.12 -1.43
CA LEU A 318 -16.76 6.82 -2.56
C LEU A 318 -15.62 6.01 -3.19
N ARG A 319 -14.83 5.28 -2.39
CA ARG A 319 -13.75 4.40 -2.90
C ARG A 319 -14.25 3.31 -3.85
N LYS A 320 -15.50 2.87 -3.70
CA LYS A 320 -16.16 1.91 -4.61
C LYS A 320 -16.65 2.56 -5.91
N ILE A 321 -17.02 3.84 -5.86
CA ILE A 321 -17.57 4.57 -7.00
C ILE A 321 -16.47 5.11 -7.90
N ILE A 322 -15.42 5.71 -7.31
CA ILE A 322 -14.33 6.34 -8.04
C ILE A 322 -13.45 5.25 -8.66
N LEU A 323 -13.30 5.20 -9.97
CA LEU A 323 -12.41 4.23 -10.63
C LEU A 323 -10.98 4.78 -10.74
N VAL A 324 -9.97 3.91 -10.71
CA VAL A 324 -8.56 4.30 -10.85
C VAL A 324 -8.32 5.09 -12.15
N ARG A 325 -8.99 4.70 -13.24
CA ARG A 325 -8.91 5.39 -14.53
C ARG A 325 -9.52 6.79 -14.57
N GLU A 326 -10.25 7.19 -13.52
CA GLU A 326 -10.98 8.45 -13.45
C GLU A 326 -10.35 9.41 -12.42
N THR A 327 -9.34 8.98 -11.66
CA THR A 327 -8.79 9.74 -10.52
C THR A 327 -8.34 11.15 -10.92
N GLY A 328 -7.74 11.32 -12.11
CA GLY A 328 -7.37 12.62 -12.65
C GLY A 328 -8.57 13.57 -12.88
N SER A 329 -9.69 13.07 -13.42
CA SER A 329 -10.89 13.89 -13.61
C SER A 329 -11.62 14.19 -12.30
N TRP A 330 -11.48 13.33 -11.28
CA TRP A 330 -11.96 13.61 -9.92
C TRP A 330 -11.12 14.71 -9.23
N LEU A 331 -9.79 14.69 -9.34
CA LEU A 331 -8.96 15.79 -8.82
C LEU A 331 -9.22 17.09 -9.56
N LYS A 332 -9.39 17.04 -10.89
CA LYS A 332 -9.78 18.21 -11.70
C LYS A 332 -11.11 18.80 -11.22
N LEU A 333 -12.12 17.97 -10.97
CA LEU A 333 -13.41 18.41 -10.45
C LEU A 333 -13.26 19.21 -9.14
N VAL A 334 -12.52 18.66 -8.17
CA VAL A 334 -12.31 19.31 -6.88
C VAL A 334 -11.54 20.62 -7.03
N TYR A 335 -10.48 20.64 -7.84
CA TYR A 335 -9.72 21.86 -8.10
C TYR A 335 -10.57 22.95 -8.76
N HIS A 336 -11.35 22.61 -9.79
CA HIS A 336 -12.22 23.56 -10.50
C HIS A 336 -13.30 24.15 -9.59
N LEU A 337 -13.88 23.35 -8.69
CA LEU A 337 -14.86 23.82 -7.72
C LEU A 337 -14.22 24.62 -6.56
N ALA A 338 -12.97 24.32 -6.19
CA ALA A 338 -12.23 25.11 -5.22
C ALA A 338 -11.85 26.49 -5.78
N CYS A 339 -11.87 26.67 -7.10
CA CYS A 339 -11.55 27.92 -7.81
C CYS A 339 -12.77 28.82 -8.06
N LEU A 340 -13.77 28.77 -7.18
CA LEU A 340 -14.97 29.61 -7.26
C LEU A 340 -14.84 30.87 -6.39
N PHE A 341 -15.31 31.98 -6.95
CA PHE A 341 -15.28 33.32 -6.38
C PHE A 341 -16.64 34.00 -6.54
N ASP A 342 -16.92 35.01 -5.71
CA ASP A 342 -18.06 35.91 -5.93
C ASP A 342 -17.71 37.01 -6.96
N GLU A 343 -18.68 37.89 -7.26
CA GLU A 343 -18.51 39.03 -8.17
C GLU A 343 -17.43 40.03 -7.73
N ASN A 344 -17.15 40.09 -6.42
CA ASN A 344 -16.09 40.94 -5.86
C ASN A 344 -14.73 40.22 -5.82
N GLU A 345 -14.66 39.03 -6.41
CA GLU A 345 -13.52 38.13 -6.40
C GLU A 345 -13.06 37.70 -4.99
N ASN A 346 -14.00 37.61 -4.04
CA ASN A 346 -13.76 36.93 -2.77
C ASN A 346 -13.81 35.41 -2.98
N TRP A 347 -12.85 34.71 -2.40
CA TRP A 347 -12.76 33.26 -2.54
C TRP A 347 -13.88 32.56 -1.77
N LEU A 348 -14.62 31.67 -2.45
CA LEU A 348 -15.76 30.94 -1.88
C LEU A 348 -15.43 29.50 -1.52
N GLY A 349 -14.39 28.93 -2.14
CA GLY A 349 -13.99 27.53 -1.98
C GLY A 349 -15.10 26.54 -2.35
N LEU A 350 -15.01 25.33 -1.80
CA LEU A 350 -15.95 24.25 -2.10
C LEU A 350 -17.39 24.52 -1.63
N GLY A 351 -17.59 25.47 -0.71
CA GLY A 351 -18.92 25.81 -0.19
C GLY A 351 -19.86 26.39 -1.25
N ALA A 352 -19.32 26.95 -2.33
CA ALA A 352 -20.09 27.46 -3.47
C ALA A 352 -20.50 26.39 -4.47
N ALA A 353 -20.14 25.12 -4.25
CA ALA A 353 -20.48 24.04 -5.17
C ALA A 353 -21.98 24.01 -5.47
N ALA A 354 -22.85 24.32 -4.50
CA ALA A 354 -24.31 24.37 -4.69
C ALA A 354 -24.80 25.35 -5.79
N GLY A 355 -23.99 26.35 -6.19
CA GLY A 355 -24.28 27.30 -7.28
C GLY A 355 -23.99 26.76 -8.68
N PHE A 356 -24.44 25.55 -9.00
CA PHE A 356 -23.96 24.78 -10.16
C PHE A 356 -24.28 25.34 -11.54
N GLN A 357 -25.20 26.29 -11.69
CA GLN A 357 -25.67 26.68 -13.04
C GLN A 357 -24.56 27.35 -13.86
N ASP A 358 -23.87 28.34 -13.27
CA ASP A 358 -22.76 29.01 -13.93
C ASP A 358 -21.61 28.02 -14.17
N PHE A 359 -21.26 27.22 -13.16
CA PHE A 359 -20.21 26.19 -13.27
C PHE A 359 -20.46 25.17 -14.38
N ARG A 360 -21.71 24.65 -14.49
CA ARG A 360 -22.10 23.66 -15.51
C ARG A 360 -22.10 24.23 -16.93
N SER A 361 -22.28 25.53 -17.07
CA SER A 361 -22.31 26.21 -18.38
C SER A 361 -20.92 26.41 -19.00
N LEU A 362 -19.86 26.34 -18.19
CA LEU A 362 -18.49 26.62 -18.62
C LEU A 362 -17.92 25.48 -19.49
N PRO A 363 -17.34 25.79 -20.68
CA PRO A 363 -16.75 24.79 -21.59
C PRO A 363 -15.65 23.93 -20.96
N GLU A 364 -14.83 24.50 -20.08
CA GLU A 364 -13.70 23.84 -19.41
C GLU A 364 -14.11 22.80 -18.36
N ASN A 365 -15.39 22.79 -17.97
CA ASN A 365 -15.95 21.90 -16.96
C ASN A 365 -16.73 20.71 -17.57
N GLN A 366 -16.94 20.66 -18.89
CA GLN A 366 -17.84 19.67 -19.50
C GLN A 366 -17.41 18.22 -19.26
N ASP A 367 -16.10 17.95 -19.24
CA ASP A 367 -15.52 16.62 -19.03
C ASP A 367 -15.58 16.12 -17.57
N ILE A 368 -15.91 17.00 -16.61
CA ILE A 368 -15.98 16.68 -15.18
C ILE A 368 -17.41 16.69 -14.62
N LEU A 369 -18.41 17.11 -15.40
CA LEU A 369 -19.81 17.16 -14.94
C LEU A 369 -20.37 15.78 -14.60
N THR A 370 -19.99 14.73 -15.34
CA THR A 370 -20.41 13.36 -15.03
C THR A 370 -19.93 12.90 -13.65
N ASN A 371 -18.73 13.32 -13.23
CA ASN A 371 -18.22 13.01 -11.88
C ASN A 371 -19.01 13.77 -10.81
N LEU A 372 -19.37 15.02 -11.09
CA LEU A 372 -20.20 15.82 -10.19
C LEU A 372 -21.59 15.19 -9.99
N ASP A 373 -22.25 14.79 -11.07
CA ASP A 373 -23.57 14.14 -11.01
C ASP A 373 -23.50 12.82 -10.23
N ARG A 374 -22.47 12.00 -10.48
CA ARG A 374 -22.22 10.77 -9.72
C ARG A 374 -21.97 11.03 -8.24
N LEU A 375 -21.31 12.14 -7.90
CA LEU A 375 -21.06 12.49 -6.50
C LEU A 375 -22.33 12.91 -5.78
N ILE A 376 -23.20 13.69 -6.45
CA ILE A 376 -24.49 14.10 -5.93
C ILE A 376 -25.36 12.86 -5.69
N GLU A 377 -25.47 11.98 -6.67
CA GLU A 377 -26.21 10.72 -6.55
C GLU A 377 -25.64 9.84 -5.42
N ALA A 378 -24.32 9.74 -5.32
CA ALA A 378 -23.65 8.99 -4.26
C ALA A 378 -23.98 9.55 -2.86
N LYS A 379 -23.95 10.87 -2.71
CA LYS A 379 -24.30 11.55 -1.46
C LYS A 379 -25.76 11.28 -1.08
N GLU A 380 -26.69 11.36 -2.04
CA GLU A 380 -28.12 11.08 -1.81
C GLU A 380 -28.36 9.63 -1.41
N ASN A 381 -27.78 8.68 -2.15
CA ASN A 381 -27.88 7.25 -1.85
C ASN A 381 -27.28 6.91 -0.48
N PHE A 382 -26.16 7.54 -0.11
CA PHE A 382 -25.56 7.35 1.21
C PHE A 382 -26.44 7.93 2.32
N PHE A 383 -27.06 9.10 2.10
CA PHE A 383 -27.99 9.70 3.05
C PHE A 383 -29.23 8.81 3.26
N GLN A 384 -29.85 8.32 2.19
CA GLN A 384 -31.01 7.43 2.27
C GLN A 384 -30.71 6.16 3.07
N LYS A 385 -29.48 5.63 2.96
CA LYS A 385 -29.06 4.41 3.65
C LYS A 385 -28.71 4.63 5.13
N ASN A 386 -28.12 5.77 5.48
CA ASN A 386 -27.49 5.97 6.80
C ASN A 386 -28.14 7.07 7.65
N GLY A 387 -29.09 7.85 7.11
CA GLY A 387 -29.85 8.87 7.83
C GLY A 387 -29.05 10.12 8.26
N THR A 388 -27.76 10.21 7.94
CA THR A 388 -26.88 11.35 8.25
C THR A 388 -26.42 12.02 6.97
N SER A 389 -26.55 13.35 6.90
CA SER A 389 -26.19 14.16 5.73
C SER A 389 -25.00 15.06 6.05
N TYR A 390 -23.93 14.93 5.27
CA TYR A 390 -22.83 15.91 5.23
C TYR A 390 -23.01 16.82 4.01
N SER A 391 -22.37 17.98 3.99
CA SER A 391 -22.46 18.92 2.87
C SER A 391 -21.90 18.30 1.57
N LEU A 392 -22.33 18.80 0.41
CA LEU A 392 -21.66 18.43 -0.84
C LEU A 392 -20.20 18.87 -0.82
N ALA A 393 -19.90 20.03 -0.23
CA ALA A 393 -18.53 20.50 -0.02
C ALA A 393 -17.65 19.47 0.72
N ASP A 394 -18.18 18.82 1.77
CA ASP A 394 -17.50 17.73 2.47
C ASP A 394 -17.27 16.52 1.55
N TYR A 395 -18.28 16.12 0.78
CA TYR A 395 -18.17 15.00 -0.17
C TYR A 395 -17.18 15.28 -1.30
N LEU A 396 -17.07 16.52 -1.77
CA LEU A 396 -16.10 16.94 -2.78
C LEU A 396 -14.67 16.83 -2.25
N ALA A 397 -14.41 17.39 -1.06
CA ALA A 397 -13.11 17.29 -0.42
C ALA A 397 -12.71 15.82 -0.18
N LEU A 398 -13.67 14.98 0.24
CA LEU A 398 -13.45 13.56 0.46
C LEU A 398 -13.21 12.79 -0.85
N ALA A 399 -13.95 13.11 -1.92
CA ALA A 399 -13.84 12.43 -3.21
C ALA A 399 -12.45 12.63 -3.84
N GLY A 400 -11.89 13.84 -3.80
CA GLY A 400 -10.53 14.07 -4.29
C GLY A 400 -9.47 13.37 -3.43
N ALA A 401 -9.63 13.32 -2.10
CA ALA A 401 -8.73 12.58 -1.22
C ALA A 401 -8.76 11.07 -1.51
N VAL A 402 -9.94 10.51 -1.80
CA VAL A 402 -10.10 9.12 -2.22
C VAL A 402 -9.51 8.89 -3.61
N ALA A 403 -9.67 9.82 -4.55
CA ALA A 403 -9.06 9.71 -5.88
C ALA A 403 -7.53 9.68 -5.80
N LEU A 404 -6.95 10.49 -4.91
CA LEU A 404 -5.51 10.52 -4.63
C LEU A 404 -5.02 9.20 -4.04
N GLU A 405 -5.72 8.68 -3.02
CA GLU A 405 -5.43 7.38 -2.41
C GLU A 405 -5.50 6.23 -3.44
N LYS A 406 -6.51 6.23 -4.31
CA LYS A 406 -6.69 5.20 -5.34
C LYS A 406 -5.65 5.23 -6.45
N SER A 407 -4.99 6.36 -6.65
CA SER A 407 -3.91 6.49 -7.63
C SER A 407 -2.53 6.24 -7.02
N GLY A 408 -2.44 5.81 -5.76
CA GLY A 408 -1.15 5.54 -5.09
C GLY A 408 -0.54 6.76 -4.40
N GLY A 409 -1.23 7.89 -4.39
CA GLY A 409 -0.85 9.08 -3.65
C GLY A 409 -1.14 8.98 -2.14
N PRO A 410 -0.85 10.03 -1.36
CA PRO A 410 -1.00 10.01 0.09
C PRO A 410 -2.48 9.90 0.52
N ARG A 411 -2.74 9.15 1.61
CA ARG A 411 -4.08 9.11 2.23
C ARG A 411 -4.29 10.38 3.05
N ILE A 412 -5.13 11.27 2.56
CA ILE A 412 -5.48 12.53 3.24
C ILE A 412 -6.68 12.32 4.17
N ALA A 413 -6.51 12.63 5.45
CA ALA A 413 -7.60 12.70 6.43
C ALA A 413 -8.40 13.98 6.21
N ILE A 414 -9.67 13.82 5.80
CA ILE A 414 -10.61 14.93 5.62
C ILE A 414 -11.56 14.89 6.79
N GLU A 415 -11.64 15.98 7.55
CA GLU A 415 -12.66 16.15 8.59
C GLU A 415 -13.90 16.81 7.99
N PRO A 416 -15.12 16.37 8.35
CA PRO A 416 -16.35 17.01 7.90
C PRO A 416 -16.57 18.33 8.66
N GLY A 417 -17.36 19.23 8.07
CA GLY A 417 -17.66 20.54 8.68
C GLY A 417 -17.81 21.68 7.69
N ARG A 418 -17.64 21.43 6.40
CA ARG A 418 -17.92 22.41 5.35
C ARG A 418 -19.42 22.65 5.24
N THR A 419 -19.77 23.81 4.73
CA THR A 419 -21.16 24.22 4.57
C THR A 419 -21.45 24.50 3.10
N ASP A 420 -22.57 23.98 2.61
CA ASP A 420 -23.09 24.35 1.29
C ASP A 420 -23.75 25.73 1.41
N LYS A 421 -23.26 26.71 0.66
CA LYS A 421 -23.77 28.08 0.64
C LYS A 421 -24.34 28.38 -0.74
N SER A 422 -25.48 29.07 -0.75
CA SER A 422 -26.07 29.58 -1.98
C SER A 422 -25.53 30.98 -2.27
N PHE A 423 -25.13 31.22 -3.52
CA PHE A 423 -24.67 32.51 -4.01
C PHE A 423 -25.56 32.93 -5.18
N ALA A 424 -25.75 34.24 -5.37
CA ALA A 424 -26.58 34.77 -6.45
C ALA A 424 -25.95 34.55 -7.84
N SER A 425 -24.62 34.61 -7.90
CA SER A 425 -23.80 34.29 -9.05
C SER A 425 -22.43 33.82 -8.57
N VAL A 426 -21.74 33.02 -9.38
CA VAL A 426 -20.37 32.56 -9.09
C VAL A 426 -19.47 32.74 -10.32
N LYS A 427 -18.24 33.16 -10.08
CA LYS A 427 -17.19 33.28 -11.10
C LYS A 427 -16.14 32.20 -10.87
N GLN A 428 -15.76 31.49 -11.93
CA GLN A 428 -14.60 30.59 -11.89
C GLN A 428 -13.34 31.36 -12.30
N ILE A 429 -12.30 31.31 -11.48
CA ILE A 429 -10.99 31.87 -11.79
C ILE A 429 -9.97 30.77 -11.58
N LEU A 430 -9.36 30.26 -12.66
CA LEU A 430 -8.41 29.15 -12.61
C LEU A 430 -6.96 29.68 -12.64
N PRO A 431 -6.21 29.71 -11.52
CA PRO A 431 -4.80 30.09 -11.53
C PRO A 431 -3.98 29.31 -12.58
N LEU A 432 -4.12 27.99 -12.64
CA LEU A 432 -3.41 27.16 -13.60
C LEU A 432 -3.80 27.38 -15.08
N GLY A 433 -4.87 28.15 -15.36
CA GLY A 433 -5.26 28.58 -16.70
C GLY A 433 -4.62 29.91 -17.13
N MET A 434 -3.95 30.63 -16.22
CA MET A 434 -3.30 31.91 -16.49
C MET A 434 -1.92 31.72 -17.14
N LEU A 435 -1.49 32.71 -17.93
CA LEU A 435 -0.29 32.60 -18.76
C LEU A 435 1.02 32.79 -17.99
N THR A 436 1.03 33.58 -16.91
CA THR A 436 2.25 33.94 -16.18
C THR A 436 2.10 33.75 -14.68
N GLN A 437 3.20 33.44 -13.98
CA GLN A 437 3.20 33.38 -12.51
C GLN A 437 2.79 34.72 -11.87
N LYS A 438 3.12 35.85 -12.52
CA LYS A 438 2.74 37.17 -12.05
C LYS A 438 1.22 37.36 -11.98
N ASP A 439 0.48 36.73 -12.87
CA ASP A 439 -0.99 36.78 -12.89
C ASP A 439 -1.60 35.76 -11.92
N GLN A 440 -0.92 34.62 -11.73
CA GLN A 440 -1.36 33.53 -10.86
C GLN A 440 -1.30 33.88 -9.38
N LEU A 441 -0.20 34.47 -8.93
CA LEU A 441 0.06 34.69 -7.50
C LEU A 441 -0.98 35.59 -6.82
N PRO A 442 -1.46 36.70 -7.43
CA PRO A 442 -2.56 37.46 -6.85
C PRO A 442 -3.84 36.65 -6.66
N CYS A 443 -4.17 35.75 -7.59
CA CYS A 443 -5.34 34.89 -7.49
C CYS A 443 -5.16 33.82 -6.40
N LEU A 444 -4.00 33.15 -6.37
CA LEU A 444 -3.65 32.19 -5.33
C LEU A 444 -3.64 32.84 -3.93
N GLY A 445 -3.17 34.07 -3.82
CA GLY A 445 -3.17 34.83 -2.57
C GLY A 445 -4.58 35.00 -1.98
N LYS A 446 -5.60 35.19 -2.82
CA LYS A 446 -7.02 35.23 -2.39
C LYS A 446 -7.50 33.89 -1.83
N MET A 447 -6.88 32.79 -2.25
CA MET A 447 -7.14 31.43 -1.78
C MET A 447 -6.24 31.03 -0.60
N ASN A 448 -5.45 31.97 -0.06
CA ASN A 448 -4.41 31.70 0.94
C ASN A 448 -3.35 30.69 0.48
N LEU A 449 -3.03 30.70 -0.82
CA LEU A 449 -2.02 29.86 -1.45
C LEU A 449 -0.82 30.70 -1.91
N ASN A 450 0.36 30.07 -1.95
CA ASN A 450 1.62 30.73 -2.32
C ASN A 450 2.33 30.02 -3.49
N VAL A 451 3.56 30.45 -3.81
CA VAL A 451 4.39 29.84 -4.88
C VAL A 451 4.58 28.35 -4.67
N LYS A 452 4.80 27.91 -3.42
CA LYS A 452 4.93 26.49 -3.11
C LYS A 452 3.66 25.72 -3.43
N ASP A 453 2.49 26.26 -3.08
CA ASP A 453 1.20 25.66 -3.43
C ASP A 453 0.98 25.57 -4.93
N LEU A 454 1.39 26.59 -5.69
CA LEU A 454 1.34 26.56 -7.16
C LEU A 454 2.15 25.40 -7.73
N VAL A 455 3.40 25.23 -7.30
CA VAL A 455 4.27 24.14 -7.77
C VAL A 455 3.66 22.79 -7.39
N THR A 456 3.17 22.68 -6.16
CA THR A 456 2.57 21.46 -5.62
C THR A 456 1.30 21.04 -6.37
N ILE A 457 0.33 21.95 -6.58
CA ILE A 457 -0.92 21.63 -7.31
C ILE A 457 -0.61 21.33 -8.78
N SER A 458 0.37 22.01 -9.38
CA SER A 458 0.81 21.69 -10.75
C SER A 458 1.29 20.23 -10.87
N GLY A 459 1.90 19.69 -9.80
CA GLY A 459 2.27 18.28 -9.68
C GLY A 459 1.12 17.28 -9.86
N ALA A 460 -0.13 17.68 -9.63
CA ALA A 460 -1.29 16.80 -9.84
C ALA A 460 -1.45 16.36 -11.31
N ARG A 461 -0.85 17.09 -12.25
CA ARG A 461 -0.80 16.70 -13.67
C ARG A 461 0.03 15.46 -13.95
N THR A 462 0.65 14.87 -12.93
CA THR A 462 1.24 13.54 -13.02
C THR A 462 0.20 12.46 -13.40
N ILE A 463 -1.08 12.69 -13.05
CA ILE A 463 -2.21 11.83 -13.45
C ILE A 463 -3.20 12.55 -14.37
N GLY A 464 -3.93 11.77 -15.16
CA GLY A 464 -4.98 12.25 -16.05
C GLY A 464 -4.50 12.63 -17.46
N TRP A 465 -5.39 13.29 -18.19
CA TRP A 465 -5.21 13.63 -19.61
C TRP A 465 -5.61 15.09 -19.84
N LEU A 466 -4.89 15.75 -20.75
CA LEU A 466 -5.23 17.07 -21.24
C LEU A 466 -5.30 16.99 -22.77
N GLY A 467 -6.46 17.30 -23.36
CA GLY A 467 -6.64 17.20 -24.82
C GLY A 467 -6.46 15.78 -25.38
N GLY A 468 -6.64 14.74 -24.56
CA GLY A 468 -6.45 13.33 -24.95
C GLY A 468 -5.04 12.79 -24.73
N GLU A 469 -4.08 13.63 -24.33
CA GLU A 469 -2.69 13.23 -24.10
C GLU A 469 -2.37 13.23 -22.59
N SER A 470 -1.57 12.26 -22.14
CA SER A 470 -1.06 12.23 -20.77
C SER A 470 0.26 12.97 -20.66
N PHE A 471 0.47 13.67 -19.55
CA PHE A 471 1.74 14.36 -19.32
C PHE A 471 2.87 13.37 -18.92
N THR A 472 2.50 12.25 -18.31
CA THR A 472 3.43 11.20 -17.87
C THR A 472 3.15 9.88 -18.59
N ALA A 473 4.11 8.94 -18.46
CA ALA A 473 3.98 7.61 -19.04
C ALA A 473 2.92 6.75 -18.33
N ASN A 474 2.64 7.02 -17.05
CA ASN A 474 1.62 6.33 -16.26
C ASN A 474 0.59 7.32 -15.71
N PRO A 475 -0.44 7.70 -16.49
CA PRO A 475 -1.43 8.71 -16.09
C PRO A 475 -2.39 8.26 -14.99
N TYR A 476 -2.22 7.06 -14.45
CA TYR A 476 -3.08 6.48 -13.40
C TYR A 476 -2.42 6.50 -12.03
N TYR A 477 -1.11 6.78 -11.96
CA TYR A 477 -0.33 6.69 -10.74
C TYR A 477 0.15 8.07 -10.28
N PHE A 478 -0.20 8.43 -9.05
CA PHE A 478 0.14 9.71 -8.46
C PHE A 478 1.53 9.61 -7.82
N ASP A 479 2.53 10.18 -8.48
CA ASP A 479 3.93 10.19 -8.09
C ASP A 479 4.57 11.55 -8.42
N ASN A 480 5.91 11.66 -8.31
CA ASN A 480 6.63 12.88 -8.70
C ASN A 480 7.05 12.91 -10.18
N SER A 481 6.52 12.03 -11.05
CA SER A 481 6.90 11.92 -12.47
C SER A 481 6.66 13.22 -13.24
N TYR A 482 5.64 14.01 -12.89
CA TYR A 482 5.43 15.35 -13.44
C TYR A 482 6.71 16.20 -13.40
N PHE A 483 7.40 16.25 -12.27
CA PHE A 483 8.61 17.07 -12.11
C PHE A 483 9.79 16.53 -12.90
N HIS A 484 9.93 15.20 -13.01
CA HIS A 484 10.94 14.57 -13.87
C HIS A 484 10.71 14.89 -15.35
N VAL A 485 9.47 14.78 -15.82
CA VAL A 485 9.11 15.12 -17.21
C VAL A 485 9.35 16.60 -17.45
N LEU A 486 8.97 17.47 -16.52
CA LEU A 486 9.15 18.92 -16.62
C LEU A 486 10.64 19.28 -16.77
N LEU A 487 11.51 18.71 -15.93
CA LEU A 487 12.95 18.95 -15.98
C LEU A 487 13.61 18.37 -17.25
N LYS A 488 13.14 17.20 -17.71
CA LYS A 488 13.66 16.55 -18.92
C LYS A 488 13.25 17.27 -20.20
N ALA A 489 12.01 17.76 -20.25
CA ALA A 489 11.45 18.42 -21.42
C ALA A 489 12.04 19.83 -21.67
N GLY A 490 12.53 20.49 -20.62
CA GLY A 490 13.01 21.87 -20.71
C GLY A 490 11.89 22.85 -21.08
N LEU A 491 12.21 24.05 -21.58
CA LEU A 491 11.17 25.05 -21.93
C LEU A 491 10.40 24.72 -23.24
N GLU A 492 10.90 23.77 -24.04
CA GLU A 492 10.40 23.47 -25.40
C GLU A 492 9.62 22.16 -25.51
N GLY A 493 9.31 21.51 -24.39
CA GLY A 493 8.51 20.29 -24.37
C GLY A 493 7.14 20.43 -25.08
N PRO A 494 6.75 19.48 -25.94
CA PRO A 494 5.52 19.57 -26.74
C PRO A 494 4.23 19.50 -25.90
N LEU A 495 4.28 18.82 -24.75
CA LEU A 495 3.16 18.65 -23.82
C LEU A 495 3.08 19.76 -22.74
N LEU A 496 4.02 20.71 -22.77
CA LEU A 496 4.06 21.79 -21.78
C LEU A 496 3.03 22.85 -22.12
N ILE A 497 2.19 23.18 -21.15
CA ILE A 497 1.32 24.36 -21.22
C ILE A 497 2.11 25.58 -20.72
N PRO A 498 1.64 26.83 -20.99
CA PRO A 498 2.31 28.04 -20.52
C PRO A 498 2.68 28.00 -19.03
N ASN A 499 1.78 27.53 -18.16
CA ASN A 499 2.03 27.37 -16.73
C ASN A 499 3.26 26.52 -16.40
N ASP A 500 3.43 25.36 -17.05
CA ASP A 500 4.57 24.48 -16.77
C ASP A 500 5.90 25.18 -17.07
N ARG A 501 5.94 25.94 -18.17
CA ARG A 501 7.14 26.69 -18.58
C ARG A 501 7.48 27.78 -17.56
N GLU A 502 6.48 28.43 -17.00
CA GLU A 502 6.70 29.48 -15.99
C GLU A 502 7.30 28.93 -14.69
N LEU A 503 6.96 27.70 -14.29
CA LEU A 503 7.59 27.03 -13.14
C LEU A 503 9.12 26.90 -13.29
N LEU A 504 9.61 26.77 -14.53
CA LEU A 504 11.04 26.65 -14.82
C LEU A 504 11.76 27.99 -14.96
N LYS A 505 11.04 29.10 -15.14
CA LYS A 505 11.62 30.44 -15.33
C LYS A 505 11.88 31.19 -14.03
N ASN A 506 11.08 30.94 -13.00
CA ASN A 506 11.24 31.56 -11.68
C ASN A 506 12.14 30.69 -10.79
N ASP A 507 13.12 31.31 -10.12
CA ASP A 507 14.13 30.60 -9.32
C ASP A 507 13.54 29.87 -8.10
N GLU A 508 12.56 30.46 -7.43
CA GLU A 508 11.88 29.86 -6.26
C GLU A 508 11.07 28.64 -6.69
N SER A 509 10.25 28.77 -7.74
CA SER A 509 9.49 27.63 -8.25
C SER A 509 10.38 26.54 -8.83
N ARG A 510 11.48 26.90 -9.50
CA ARG A 510 12.44 25.95 -10.05
C ARG A 510 13.15 25.16 -8.96
N ALA A 511 13.51 25.81 -7.85
CA ALA A 511 14.10 25.13 -6.70
C ALA A 511 13.15 24.06 -6.12
N LEU A 512 11.86 24.38 -6.00
CA LEU A 512 10.84 23.44 -5.55
C LEU A 512 10.60 22.29 -6.55
N VAL A 513 10.61 22.58 -7.86
CA VAL A 513 10.53 21.54 -8.90
C VAL A 513 11.68 20.53 -8.75
N LEU A 514 12.90 21.00 -8.51
CA LEU A 514 14.06 20.14 -8.27
C LEU A 514 13.92 19.34 -6.97
N GLU A 515 13.46 19.97 -5.89
CA GLU A 515 13.24 19.29 -4.60
C GLU A 515 12.23 18.15 -4.73
N TYR A 516 11.08 18.40 -5.36
CA TYR A 516 10.03 17.40 -5.56
C TYR A 516 10.44 16.29 -6.53
N ALA A 517 11.24 16.60 -7.56
CA ALA A 517 11.83 15.58 -8.42
C ALA A 517 12.80 14.66 -7.66
N LEU A 518 13.52 15.17 -6.66
CA LEU A 518 14.46 14.36 -5.86
C LEU A 518 13.78 13.63 -4.69
N ASN A 519 12.65 14.13 -4.21
CA ASN A 519 12.00 13.61 -3.01
C ASN A 519 10.46 13.55 -3.14
N GLN A 520 9.96 12.39 -3.57
CA GLN A 520 8.52 12.13 -3.68
C GLN A 520 7.79 12.26 -2.34
N ASN A 521 8.40 11.84 -1.24
CA ASN A 521 7.76 11.95 0.09
C ASN A 521 7.53 13.42 0.47
N LYS A 522 8.49 14.29 0.13
CA LYS A 522 8.36 15.73 0.36
C LYS A 522 7.24 16.33 -0.49
N PHE A 523 7.18 15.94 -1.77
CA PHE A 523 6.05 16.31 -2.63
C PHE A 523 4.70 15.87 -2.04
N PHE A 524 4.59 14.63 -1.55
CA PHE A 524 3.34 14.11 -0.96
C PHE A 524 2.93 14.85 0.33
N GLU A 525 3.89 15.15 1.20
CA GLU A 525 3.66 15.93 2.42
C GLU A 525 3.11 17.31 2.08
N ASP A 526 3.79 18.01 1.16
CA ASP A 526 3.42 19.36 0.77
C ASP A 526 2.09 19.37 -0.02
N PHE A 527 1.85 18.37 -0.87
CA PHE A 527 0.56 18.16 -1.56
C PHE A 527 -0.59 17.96 -0.59
N THR A 528 -0.37 17.16 0.47
CA THR A 528 -1.38 16.96 1.52
C THR A 528 -1.72 18.29 2.19
N ALA A 529 -0.72 19.09 2.56
CA ALA A 529 -0.93 20.38 3.19
C ALA A 529 -1.66 21.38 2.27
N THR A 530 -1.26 21.43 0.99
CA THR A 530 -1.89 22.28 -0.02
C THR A 530 -3.34 21.86 -0.30
N TYR A 531 -3.60 20.56 -0.43
CA TYR A 531 -4.94 20.02 -0.65
C TYR A 531 -5.88 20.37 0.51
N LEU A 532 -5.42 20.26 1.75
CA LEU A 532 -6.21 20.63 2.93
C LEU A 532 -6.56 22.13 2.96
N ARG A 533 -5.64 23.02 2.55
CA ARG A 533 -5.93 24.46 2.43
C ARG A 533 -6.91 24.75 1.30
N LEU A 534 -6.65 24.18 0.11
CA LEU A 534 -7.48 24.37 -1.09
C LEU A 534 -8.92 23.90 -0.88
N THR A 535 -9.09 22.85 -0.08
CA THR A 535 -10.39 22.26 0.21
C THR A 535 -10.96 22.66 1.57
N ALA A 536 -10.35 23.57 2.33
CA ALA A 536 -10.93 24.05 3.60
C ALA A 536 -12.23 24.83 3.32
#